data_AF-A0A2E7UN05-F1
#
_entry.id   AF-A0A2E7UN05-F1
#
_cell.length_a   1.000
_cell.length_b   1.000
_cell.length_c   1.000
_cell.angle_alpha   90.00
_cell.angle_beta   90.00
_cell.angle_gamma   90.00
#
_symmetry.space_group_name_H-M   'P 1'
#
loop_
_entity.id
_entity.type
_entity.pdbx_description
1 polymer ?
#
loop_
_entity_poly.entity_id
_entity_poly.type
_entity_poly.pdbx_seq_one_letter_code
_entity_poly.pdbx_strand_id
1 'polypeptide(L)'
;MKSFIDTLRERVILFDGAMGTEIYNRGVFINRCYDELSLTNPDMVREIHASYLAAGAEVLTTNTFGANRLRLSAFGLADKTVELNLAAVQLAREVAGDRAWVAGSVGPVGGQLAPVGKVSPGEAFQAAREQACILSENGADLIILETFGNLAELWQAVRGVRSATDLPIVASVTFRTEGLTYAQVSGLSTAAVAKRLSTWPIQALGVNCALGPRGILDVVESLVQLTDLPIIAQPNAGYPQVVDGRTIFLTGSEYMAEYARRLAQKGALGVGGCCGTTPKMIKEMRVFLRSISPAHRGPAPVVASPEDAKTEQPTGELPVPAAERTEFARRIASGKFCVSVELDPPRGINPHRAVEGAALLYRAGVDVVNIADGPRAVARMGPTALSQLVRNRVPPMETVVHYCCRDRNLLGMQMDLLGAHTLGLRNILAVTGDPPKMGTYPNATAVFDIDSIGLISFI
;
A
#
# COMPACT_ATOMS: atom_id res chain seq x y z
N MET A 1 14.73 30.29 11.42
CA MET A 1 13.37 29.75 11.67
C MET A 1 13.33 29.10 13.04
N LYS A 2 12.17 28.99 13.70
CA LYS A 2 12.05 28.14 14.89
C LYS A 2 12.29 26.67 14.51
N SER A 3 12.69 25.83 15.47
CA SER A 3 12.79 24.38 15.26
C SER A 3 11.48 23.81 14.71
N PHE A 4 11.59 22.85 13.79
CA PHE A 4 10.46 22.13 13.22
C PHE A 4 9.60 21.50 14.33
N ILE A 5 10.21 20.85 15.32
CA ILE A 5 9.49 20.14 16.39
C ILE A 5 8.75 21.10 17.32
N ASP A 6 9.34 22.23 17.65
CA ASP A 6 8.66 23.20 18.50
C ASP A 6 7.46 23.81 17.76
N THR A 7 7.61 24.08 16.46
CA THR A 7 6.50 24.57 15.64
C THR A 7 5.39 23.51 15.52
N LEU A 8 5.75 22.25 15.31
CA LEU A 8 4.80 21.13 15.18
C LEU A 8 3.96 20.94 16.45
N ARG A 9 4.50 21.30 17.63
CA ARG A 9 3.78 21.26 18.91
C ARG A 9 2.82 22.43 19.11
N GLU A 10 3.01 23.54 18.39
CA GLU A 10 2.25 24.78 18.54
C GLU A 10 1.12 24.90 17.54
N ARG A 11 1.31 24.39 16.32
CA ARG A 11 0.31 24.48 15.26
C ARG A 11 0.48 23.39 14.21
N VAL A 12 -0.54 23.28 13.37
CA VAL A 12 -0.50 22.43 12.18
C VAL A 12 0.51 22.99 11.17
N ILE A 13 1.37 22.11 10.65
CA ILE A 13 2.36 22.40 9.60
C ILE A 13 1.87 21.79 8.29
N LEU A 14 1.94 22.57 7.21
CA LEU A 14 1.62 22.10 5.86
C LEU A 14 2.88 21.58 5.15
N PHE A 15 2.89 20.29 4.85
CA PHE A 15 3.88 19.63 4.00
C PHE A 15 3.53 19.83 2.51
N ASP A 16 4.49 19.56 1.64
CA ASP A 16 4.29 19.53 0.19
C ASP A 16 3.48 18.29 -0.28
N GLY A 17 3.49 18.06 -1.60
CA GLY A 17 2.79 16.96 -2.26
C GLY A 17 3.72 16.01 -3.02
N ALA A 18 3.18 15.30 -4.01
CA ALA A 18 3.95 14.30 -4.77
C ALA A 18 5.06 14.89 -5.66
N MET A 19 6.31 14.54 -5.36
CA MET A 19 7.42 14.70 -6.31
C MET A 19 7.27 13.79 -7.55
N GLY A 20 7.07 12.49 -7.34
CA GLY A 20 7.05 11.52 -8.44
C GLY A 20 5.88 11.69 -9.42
N THR A 21 4.70 12.07 -8.93
CA THR A 21 3.55 12.34 -9.83
C THR A 21 3.72 13.64 -10.60
N GLU A 22 4.32 14.67 -10.00
CA GLU A 22 4.65 15.93 -10.69
C GLU A 22 5.73 15.74 -11.77
N ILE A 23 6.71 14.87 -11.52
CA ILE A 23 7.70 14.43 -12.52
C ILE A 23 7.00 13.71 -13.69
N TYR A 24 6.09 12.78 -13.38
CA TYR A 24 5.31 12.07 -14.40
C TYR A 24 4.46 13.02 -15.25
N ASN A 25 3.79 13.98 -14.62
CA ASN A 25 2.97 14.99 -15.30
C ASN A 25 3.79 15.90 -16.22
N ARG A 26 5.11 16.02 -15.99
CA ARG A 26 6.06 16.75 -16.83
C ARG A 26 6.73 15.89 -17.91
N GLY A 27 6.23 14.67 -18.13
CA GLY A 27 6.61 13.83 -19.27
C GLY A 27 7.74 12.82 -19.00
N VAL A 28 8.13 12.61 -17.74
CA VAL A 28 9.08 11.54 -17.39
C VAL A 28 8.33 10.31 -16.91
N PHE A 29 8.35 9.24 -17.69
CA PHE A 29 7.59 8.02 -17.39
C PHE A 29 8.30 7.11 -16.37
N ILE A 30 7.53 6.19 -15.77
CA ILE A 30 7.92 5.31 -14.66
C ILE A 30 9.09 4.34 -14.94
N ASN A 31 9.57 4.28 -16.18
CA ASN A 31 10.71 3.46 -16.58
C ASN A 31 12.07 4.10 -16.27
N ARG A 32 12.09 5.31 -15.72
CA ARG A 32 13.31 6.02 -15.29
C ARG A 32 13.42 6.11 -13.78
N CYS A 33 14.65 6.21 -13.28
CA CYS A 33 14.90 6.57 -11.89
C CYS A 33 14.61 8.06 -11.71
N TYR A 34 13.57 8.39 -10.93
CA TYR A 34 13.20 9.79 -10.68
C TYR A 34 14.22 10.54 -9.81
N ASP A 35 14.90 9.82 -8.91
CA ASP A 35 15.98 10.38 -8.11
C ASP A 35 17.13 10.91 -9.00
N GLU A 36 17.36 10.30 -10.16
CA GLU A 36 18.37 10.72 -11.17
C GLU A 36 18.12 12.12 -11.73
N LEU A 37 16.86 12.60 -11.70
CA LEU A 37 16.52 13.91 -12.24
C LEU A 37 17.17 15.05 -11.46
N SER A 38 17.54 14.84 -10.20
CA SER A 38 18.29 15.82 -9.42
C SER A 38 19.65 16.17 -10.05
N LEU A 39 20.21 15.28 -10.89
CA LEU A 39 21.42 15.54 -11.68
C LEU A 39 21.13 15.81 -13.15
N THR A 40 20.23 15.04 -13.75
CA THR A 40 20.01 15.06 -15.20
C THR A 40 19.01 16.13 -15.65
N ASN A 41 18.15 16.59 -14.75
CA ASN A 41 17.20 17.66 -15.01
C ASN A 41 16.88 18.46 -13.71
N PRO A 42 17.90 19.14 -13.14
CA PRO A 42 17.76 19.83 -11.85
C PRO A 42 16.73 20.96 -11.89
N ASP A 43 16.54 21.60 -13.05
CA ASP A 43 15.57 22.68 -13.21
C ASP A 43 14.14 22.18 -13.02
N MET A 44 13.80 21.00 -13.56
CA MET A 44 12.48 20.39 -13.34
C MET A 44 12.22 20.14 -11.84
N VAL A 45 13.19 19.58 -11.12
CA VAL A 45 13.06 19.30 -9.68
C VAL A 45 12.95 20.61 -8.89
N ARG A 46 13.74 21.62 -9.24
CA ARG A 46 13.68 22.96 -8.65
C ARG A 46 12.32 23.62 -8.86
N GLU A 47 11.77 23.54 -10.06
CA GLU A 47 10.43 24.07 -10.39
C GLU A 47 9.33 23.38 -9.57
N ILE A 48 9.42 22.07 -9.36
CA ILE A 48 8.47 21.33 -8.52
C ILE A 48 8.53 21.84 -7.08
N HIS A 49 9.72 21.90 -6.47
CA HIS A 49 9.88 22.47 -5.12
C HIS A 49 9.36 23.92 -5.05
N ALA A 50 9.70 24.75 -6.03
CA ALA A 50 9.29 26.15 -6.05
C ALA A 50 7.77 26.30 -6.16
N SER A 51 7.13 25.41 -6.93
CA SER A 51 5.67 25.38 -7.06
C SER A 51 4.97 25.01 -5.76
N TYR A 52 5.49 24.05 -4.98
CA TYR A 52 4.95 23.70 -3.67
C TYR A 52 5.20 24.80 -2.63
N LEU A 53 6.38 25.41 -2.63
CA LEU A 53 6.67 26.55 -1.76
C LEU A 53 5.74 27.74 -2.06
N ALA A 54 5.50 28.04 -3.34
CA ALA A 54 4.57 29.09 -3.78
C ALA A 54 3.10 28.74 -3.46
N ALA A 55 2.73 27.45 -3.47
CA ALA A 55 1.44 26.97 -2.99
C ALA A 55 1.28 27.11 -1.46
N GLY A 56 2.38 27.34 -0.75
CA GLY A 56 2.41 27.56 0.68
C GLY A 56 2.81 26.35 1.49
N ALA A 57 3.48 25.34 0.93
CA ALA A 57 4.15 24.32 1.73
C ALA A 57 5.20 24.96 2.66
N GLU A 58 5.34 24.43 3.87
CA GLU A 58 6.33 24.84 4.87
C GLU A 58 7.42 23.80 5.04
N VAL A 59 7.17 22.58 4.57
CA VAL A 59 8.17 21.51 4.51
C VAL A 59 8.25 21.05 3.07
N LEU A 60 9.45 21.09 2.49
CA LEU A 60 9.75 20.53 1.18
C LEU A 60 10.47 19.20 1.36
N THR A 61 9.94 18.13 0.78
CA THR A 61 10.54 16.79 0.81
C THR A 61 11.53 16.63 -0.34
N THR A 62 12.78 16.25 -0.07
CA THR A 62 13.81 16.11 -1.10
C THR A 62 13.46 15.04 -2.13
N ASN A 63 13.90 15.19 -3.39
CA ASN A 63 13.78 14.16 -4.42
C ASN A 63 14.77 13.00 -4.20
N THR A 64 14.61 12.28 -3.09
CA THR A 64 15.54 11.23 -2.64
C THR A 64 14.83 9.99 -2.09
N PHE A 65 13.52 9.84 -2.32
CA PHE A 65 12.74 8.69 -1.83
C PHE A 65 13.40 7.34 -2.16
N GLY A 66 13.98 7.21 -3.36
CA GLY A 66 14.64 6.00 -3.83
C GLY A 66 16.17 6.08 -3.86
N ALA A 67 16.77 7.18 -3.40
CA ALA A 67 18.20 7.47 -3.56
C ALA A 67 19.11 6.73 -2.56
N ASN A 68 18.75 5.51 -2.15
CA ASN A 68 19.65 4.65 -1.38
C ASN A 68 20.38 3.65 -2.29
N ARG A 69 21.59 3.23 -1.90
CA ARG A 69 22.45 2.37 -2.71
C ARG A 69 21.77 1.09 -3.21
N LEU A 70 20.96 0.44 -2.38
CA LEU A 70 20.31 -0.83 -2.74
C LEU A 70 19.27 -0.62 -3.85
N ARG A 71 18.46 0.43 -3.74
CA ARG A 71 17.44 0.73 -4.74
C ARG A 71 18.03 1.32 -6.02
N LEU A 72 19.08 2.14 -5.91
CA LEU A 72 19.83 2.66 -7.06
C LEU A 72 20.57 1.57 -7.83
N SER A 73 20.98 0.47 -7.17
CA SER A 73 21.60 -0.70 -7.84
C SER A 73 20.71 -1.29 -8.94
N ALA A 74 19.39 -1.29 -8.76
CA ALA A 74 18.45 -1.78 -9.77
C ALA A 74 18.45 -0.94 -11.07
N PHE A 75 18.96 0.29 -11.00
CA PHE A 75 19.12 1.21 -12.13
C PHE A 75 20.57 1.34 -12.61
N GLY A 76 21.52 0.59 -12.01
CA GLY A 76 22.96 0.75 -12.29
C GLY A 76 23.53 2.07 -11.77
N LEU A 77 22.91 2.68 -10.76
CA LEU A 77 23.28 4.01 -10.22
C LEU A 77 23.84 3.95 -8.79
N ALA A 78 24.20 2.76 -8.30
CA ALA A 78 24.70 2.56 -6.93
C ALA A 78 25.90 3.48 -6.59
N ASP A 79 26.82 3.67 -7.53
CA ASP A 79 28.02 4.49 -7.35
C ASP A 79 27.72 6.00 -7.34
N LYS A 80 26.53 6.41 -7.79
CA LYS A 80 26.06 7.80 -7.78
C LYS A 80 25.26 8.17 -6.54
N THR A 81 25.17 7.29 -5.54
CA THR A 81 24.38 7.52 -4.31
C THR A 81 24.71 8.86 -3.64
N VAL A 82 26.00 9.19 -3.50
CA VAL A 82 26.43 10.46 -2.88
C VAL A 82 26.02 11.66 -3.73
N GLU A 83 26.36 11.63 -5.02
CA GLU A 83 26.12 12.72 -5.97
C GLU A 83 24.61 13.05 -6.08
N LEU A 84 23.77 12.02 -6.16
CA LEU A 84 22.31 12.15 -6.28
C LEU A 84 21.68 12.78 -5.04
N ASN A 85 22.02 12.29 -3.84
CA ASN A 85 21.46 12.84 -2.60
C ASN A 85 21.93 14.26 -2.36
N LEU A 86 23.21 14.54 -2.63
CA LEU A 86 23.79 15.87 -2.48
C LEU A 86 23.08 16.89 -3.38
N ALA A 87 22.94 16.58 -4.67
CA ALA A 87 22.25 17.46 -5.60
C ALA A 87 20.78 17.67 -5.19
N ALA A 88 20.08 16.60 -4.82
CA ALA A 88 18.67 16.68 -4.46
C ALA A 88 18.42 17.55 -3.21
N VAL A 89 19.23 17.42 -2.15
CA VAL A 89 19.07 18.24 -0.94
C VAL A 89 19.47 19.69 -1.17
N GLN A 90 20.50 19.95 -1.98
CA GLN A 90 20.89 21.30 -2.36
C GLN A 90 19.77 22.01 -3.14
N LEU A 91 19.13 21.35 -4.10
CA LEU A 91 17.99 21.91 -4.84
C LEU A 91 16.83 22.28 -3.91
N ALA A 92 16.45 21.40 -2.98
CA ALA A 92 15.39 21.69 -2.03
C ALA A 92 15.77 22.85 -1.09
N ARG A 93 17.03 22.89 -0.61
CA ARG A 93 17.55 23.97 0.26
C ARG A 93 17.62 25.31 -0.45
N GLU A 94 18.10 25.36 -1.69
CA GLU A 94 18.13 26.56 -2.53
C GLU A 94 16.73 27.18 -2.64
N VAL A 95 15.72 26.35 -2.90
CA VAL A 95 14.34 26.82 -3.05
C VAL A 95 13.73 27.24 -1.72
N ALA A 96 13.92 26.42 -0.68
CA ALA A 96 13.38 26.68 0.65
C ALA A 96 13.91 27.99 1.25
N GLY A 97 15.22 28.24 1.13
CA GLY A 97 15.90 29.31 1.84
C GLY A 97 15.55 29.27 3.34
N ASP A 98 15.14 30.43 3.87
CA ASP A 98 14.64 30.59 5.24
C ASP A 98 13.10 30.56 5.35
N ARG A 99 12.40 30.13 4.30
CA ARG A 99 10.92 30.16 4.23
C ARG A 99 10.25 28.82 4.52
N ALA A 100 10.98 27.72 4.38
CA ALA A 100 10.49 26.37 4.62
C ALA A 100 11.61 25.48 5.21
N TRP A 101 11.21 24.42 5.90
CA TRP A 101 12.10 23.34 6.29
C TRP A 101 12.33 22.37 5.12
N VAL A 102 13.50 21.76 5.08
CA VAL A 102 13.85 20.71 4.12
C VAL A 102 13.82 19.36 4.82
N ALA A 103 12.91 18.48 4.41
CA ALA A 103 12.84 17.12 4.90
C ALA A 103 13.60 16.17 3.95
N GLY A 104 14.66 15.55 4.46
CA GLY A 104 15.36 14.48 3.76
C GLY A 104 14.48 13.24 3.63
N SER A 105 13.96 12.98 2.43
CA SER A 105 13.11 11.81 2.14
C SER A 105 13.96 10.54 2.02
N VAL A 106 13.61 9.52 2.78
CA VAL A 106 14.22 8.19 2.75
C VAL A 106 13.10 7.15 2.69
N GLY A 107 12.98 6.46 1.56
CA GLY A 107 12.02 5.37 1.38
C GLY A 107 12.60 3.99 1.71
N PRO A 108 11.77 2.93 1.57
CA PRO A 108 12.22 1.54 1.69
C PRO A 108 13.31 1.19 0.67
N VAL A 109 14.10 0.16 0.97
CA VAL A 109 15.26 -0.25 0.14
C VAL A 109 14.86 -0.96 -1.15
N GLY A 110 13.56 -1.14 -1.40
CA GLY A 110 13.02 -1.74 -2.63
C GLY A 110 13.04 -3.26 -2.67
N GLY A 111 13.47 -3.92 -1.59
CA GLY A 111 13.49 -5.37 -1.44
C GLY A 111 13.05 -5.80 -0.04
N GLN A 112 12.57 -7.04 0.08
CA GLN A 112 12.18 -7.60 1.38
C GLN A 112 13.40 -7.91 2.25
N LEU A 113 13.25 -7.71 3.56
CA LEU A 113 14.24 -8.15 4.54
C LEU A 113 14.27 -9.67 4.73
N ALA A 114 15.46 -10.21 4.99
CA ALA A 114 15.66 -11.59 5.41
C ALA A 114 14.91 -11.90 6.72
N PRO A 115 14.37 -13.13 6.90
CA PRO A 115 14.52 -14.30 6.03
C PRO A 115 13.54 -14.37 4.85
N VAL A 116 12.57 -13.43 4.75
CA VAL A 116 11.56 -13.45 3.68
C VAL A 116 12.19 -13.04 2.33
N GLY A 117 13.05 -12.02 2.34
CA GLY A 117 13.81 -11.57 1.19
C GLY A 117 15.31 -11.73 1.32
N LYS A 118 16.03 -11.09 0.38
CA LYS A 118 17.50 -11.20 0.26
C LYS A 118 18.26 -10.09 0.97
N VAL A 119 17.58 -9.00 1.35
CA VAL A 119 18.25 -7.86 2.00
C VAL A 119 18.42 -8.18 3.48
N SER A 120 19.65 -8.20 3.96
CA SER A 120 19.92 -8.36 5.38
C SER A 120 19.50 -7.10 6.16
N PRO A 121 19.12 -7.22 7.45
CA PRO A 121 18.86 -6.06 8.29
C PRO A 121 20.06 -5.08 8.35
N GLY A 122 21.28 -5.60 8.27
CA GLY A 122 22.50 -4.79 8.24
C GLY A 122 22.65 -3.94 6.97
N GLU A 123 22.28 -4.49 5.81
CA GLU A 123 22.29 -3.73 4.55
C GLU A 123 21.25 -2.60 4.57
N ALA A 124 20.03 -2.86 5.07
CA ALA A 124 19.02 -1.81 5.20
C ALA A 124 19.45 -0.70 6.18
N PHE A 125 20.08 -1.08 7.30
CA PHE A 125 20.67 -0.11 8.23
C PHE A 125 21.73 0.75 7.57
N GLN A 126 22.68 0.15 6.83
CA GLN A 126 23.77 0.91 6.19
C GLN A 126 23.24 1.82 5.07
N ALA A 127 22.28 1.35 4.28
CA ALA A 127 21.65 2.13 3.23
C ALA A 127 20.98 3.40 3.78
N ALA A 128 20.21 3.27 4.87
CA ALA A 128 19.58 4.42 5.53
C ALA A 128 20.59 5.35 6.22
N ARG A 129 21.62 4.78 6.88
CA ARG A 129 22.68 5.54 7.55
C ARG A 129 23.44 6.42 6.56
N GLU A 130 23.89 5.84 5.45
CA GLU A 130 24.63 6.57 4.43
C GLU A 130 23.80 7.73 3.86
N GLN A 131 22.55 7.45 3.47
CA GLN A 131 21.69 8.46 2.90
C GLN A 131 21.44 9.60 3.90
N ALA A 132 21.15 9.27 5.16
CA ALA A 132 20.94 10.25 6.22
C ALA A 132 22.18 11.11 6.50
N CYS A 133 23.38 10.53 6.45
CA CYS A 133 24.64 11.26 6.60
C CYS A 133 24.72 12.39 5.57
N ILE A 134 24.56 12.05 4.29
CA ILE A 134 24.63 13.00 3.17
C ILE A 134 23.55 14.08 3.32
N LEU A 135 22.31 13.70 3.58
CA LEU A 135 21.19 14.65 3.68
C LEU A 135 21.38 15.62 4.86
N SER A 136 21.80 15.11 6.02
CA SER A 136 21.94 15.92 7.23
C SER A 136 23.08 16.93 7.17
N GLU A 137 24.22 16.54 6.60
CA GLU A 137 25.41 17.41 6.46
C GLU A 137 25.21 18.51 5.41
N ASN A 138 24.24 18.34 4.49
CA ASN A 138 24.07 19.21 3.33
C ASN A 138 22.74 19.99 3.35
N GLY A 139 22.13 20.13 4.52
CA GLY A 139 21.07 21.10 4.74
C GLY A 139 19.66 20.54 4.81
N ALA A 140 19.47 19.27 5.18
CA ALA A 140 18.18 18.82 5.71
C ALA A 140 17.94 19.35 7.14
N ASP A 141 16.70 19.74 7.47
CA ASP A 141 16.29 20.14 8.83
C ASP A 141 15.69 18.96 9.63
N LEU A 142 15.26 17.92 8.93
CA LEU A 142 14.67 16.70 9.47
C LEU A 142 14.83 15.56 8.45
N ILE A 143 14.69 14.32 8.92
CA ILE A 143 14.61 13.14 8.06
C ILE A 143 13.19 12.57 8.14
N ILE A 144 12.59 12.32 6.98
CA ILE A 144 11.31 11.64 6.87
C ILE A 144 11.52 10.26 6.26
N LEU A 145 11.28 9.23 7.07
CA LEU A 145 11.25 7.84 6.65
C LEU A 145 9.84 7.54 6.13
N GLU A 146 9.62 7.58 4.82
CA GLU A 146 8.27 7.52 4.25
C GLU A 146 7.91 6.20 3.57
N THR A 147 6.62 5.86 3.61
CA THR A 147 6.04 4.70 2.90
C THR A 147 6.56 3.33 3.35
N PHE A 148 6.87 3.16 4.64
CA PHE A 148 7.26 1.85 5.17
C PHE A 148 6.03 0.97 5.47
N GLY A 149 5.96 -0.20 4.85
CA GLY A 149 4.94 -1.22 5.15
C GLY A 149 5.37 -2.23 6.22
N ASN A 150 6.69 -2.40 6.40
CA ASN A 150 7.29 -3.36 7.33
C ASN A 150 8.05 -2.64 8.45
N LEU A 151 7.64 -2.84 9.71
CA LEU A 151 8.25 -2.18 10.86
C LEU A 151 9.66 -2.68 11.17
N ALA A 152 10.02 -3.91 10.79
CA ALA A 152 11.39 -4.40 10.98
C ALA A 152 12.37 -3.62 10.09
N GLU A 153 11.95 -3.28 8.87
CA GLU A 153 12.72 -2.46 7.94
C GLU A 153 12.76 -1.01 8.40
N LEU A 154 11.61 -0.44 8.77
CA LEU A 154 11.54 0.91 9.32
C LEU A 154 12.43 1.05 10.56
N TRP A 155 12.50 0.02 11.41
CA TRP A 155 13.39 0.03 12.56
C TRP A 155 14.88 0.09 12.17
N GLN A 156 15.31 -0.65 11.14
CA GLN A 156 16.69 -0.52 10.65
C GLN A 156 16.95 0.87 10.07
N ALA A 157 15.98 1.46 9.39
CA ALA A 157 16.08 2.82 8.88
C ALA A 157 16.20 3.85 10.02
N VAL A 158 15.35 3.78 11.05
CA VAL A 158 15.43 4.65 12.25
C VAL A 158 16.80 4.53 12.92
N ARG A 159 17.30 3.31 13.12
CA ARG A 159 18.63 3.09 13.70
C ARG A 159 19.74 3.67 12.82
N GLY A 160 19.66 3.47 11.51
CA GLY A 160 20.62 3.99 10.55
C GLY A 160 20.69 5.51 10.60
N VAL A 161 19.54 6.18 10.49
CA VAL A 161 19.43 7.64 10.57
C VAL A 161 19.97 8.15 11.91
N ARG A 162 19.52 7.57 13.03
CA ARG A 162 19.95 8.05 14.36
C ARG A 162 21.43 7.84 14.62
N SER A 163 22.06 6.85 13.99
CA SER A 163 23.52 6.67 14.05
C SER A 163 24.32 7.65 13.20
N ALA A 164 23.66 8.34 12.26
CA ALA A 164 24.28 9.34 11.40
C ALA A 164 24.04 10.78 11.88
N THR A 165 22.89 11.05 12.52
CA THR A 165 22.48 12.41 12.85
C THR A 165 21.49 12.52 14.02
N ASP A 166 21.51 13.68 14.68
CA ASP A 166 20.58 14.08 15.73
C ASP A 166 19.33 14.83 15.19
N LEU A 167 19.23 15.01 13.88
CA LEU A 167 18.05 15.65 13.28
C LEU A 167 16.74 14.93 13.67
N PRO A 168 15.61 15.66 13.76
CA PRO A 168 14.32 15.04 14.00
C PRO A 168 13.96 13.98 12.95
N ILE A 169 13.40 12.86 13.40
CA ILE A 169 12.92 11.77 12.55
C ILE A 169 11.41 11.74 12.57
N VAL A 170 10.81 11.81 11.39
CA VAL A 170 9.41 11.46 11.14
C VAL A 170 9.40 10.02 10.60
N ALA A 171 8.79 9.09 11.32
CA ALA A 171 8.66 7.71 10.87
C ALA A 171 7.25 7.47 10.33
N SER A 172 7.12 7.38 9.01
CA SER A 172 5.84 7.27 8.32
C SER A 172 5.54 5.86 7.83
N VAL A 173 4.36 5.37 8.21
CA VAL A 173 3.88 4.01 7.92
C VAL A 173 2.73 4.09 6.93
N THR A 174 2.70 3.15 5.98
CA THR A 174 1.60 3.04 5.01
C THR A 174 0.64 1.91 5.40
N PHE A 175 -0.66 2.14 5.24
CA PHE A 175 -1.74 1.23 5.64
C PHE A 175 -2.62 0.82 4.45
N ARG A 176 -3.32 -0.29 4.60
CA ARG A 176 -4.37 -0.78 3.71
C ARG A 176 -5.75 -0.43 4.27
N THR A 177 -6.79 -0.67 3.48
CA THR A 177 -8.17 -0.29 3.80
C THR A 177 -8.70 -1.00 5.05
N GLU A 178 -8.12 -2.14 5.40
CA GLU A 178 -8.44 -2.92 6.61
C GLU A 178 -7.81 -2.34 7.90
N GLY A 179 -7.11 -1.21 7.82
CA GLY A 179 -6.42 -0.60 8.97
C GLY A 179 -5.15 -1.35 9.38
N LEU A 180 -4.65 -2.22 8.51
CA LEU A 180 -3.40 -2.96 8.68
C LEU A 180 -2.27 -2.33 7.86
N THR A 181 -1.03 -2.41 8.34
CA THR A 181 0.11 -1.91 7.55
C THR A 181 0.20 -2.61 6.19
N TYR A 182 0.67 -1.87 5.18
CA TYR A 182 0.89 -2.36 3.82
C TYR A 182 2.13 -3.28 3.75
N ALA A 183 2.18 -4.31 4.59
CA ALA A 183 3.17 -5.37 4.51
C ALA A 183 2.74 -6.43 3.48
N GLN A 184 3.70 -7.16 2.93
CA GLN A 184 3.42 -8.33 2.09
C GLN A 184 3.08 -9.57 2.92
N VAL A 185 3.52 -9.62 4.18
CA VAL A 185 3.23 -10.69 5.14
C VAL A 185 2.77 -10.05 6.44
N SER A 186 1.59 -10.45 6.95
CA SER A 186 1.04 -10.08 8.26
C SER A 186 1.13 -8.56 8.57
N GLY A 187 0.20 -7.78 8.03
CA GLY A 187 0.07 -6.36 8.37
C GLY A 187 -0.24 -6.17 9.87
N LEU A 188 0.22 -5.04 10.42
CA LEU A 188 -0.02 -4.70 11.83
C LEU A 188 -1.15 -3.68 11.96
N SER A 189 -1.94 -3.79 13.03
CA SER A 189 -2.94 -2.79 13.37
C SER A 189 -2.32 -1.46 13.78
N THR A 190 -3.09 -0.37 13.70
CA THR A 190 -2.72 0.95 14.22
C THR A 190 -2.25 0.91 15.68
N ALA A 191 -2.91 0.11 16.53
CA ALA A 191 -2.51 -0.10 17.92
C ALA A 191 -1.12 -0.74 18.07
N ALA A 192 -0.82 -1.76 17.26
CA ALA A 192 0.49 -2.39 17.28
C ALA A 192 1.60 -1.44 16.77
N VAL A 193 1.28 -0.62 15.76
CA VAL A 193 2.19 0.42 15.25
C VAL A 193 2.45 1.48 16.31
N ALA A 194 1.40 2.10 16.87
CA ALA A 194 1.51 3.14 17.89
C ALA A 194 2.31 2.67 19.10
N LYS A 195 2.03 1.46 19.61
CA LYS A 195 2.77 0.86 20.73
C LYS A 195 4.27 0.73 20.44
N ARG A 196 4.65 0.28 19.24
CA ARG A 196 6.06 0.09 18.88
C ARG A 196 6.77 1.42 18.67
N LEU A 197 6.21 2.28 17.81
CA LEU A 197 6.85 3.55 17.43
C LEU A 197 6.98 4.53 18.61
N SER A 198 6.07 4.48 19.59
CA SER A 198 6.18 5.30 20.80
C SER A 198 7.43 5.01 21.65
N THR A 199 8.09 3.87 21.44
CA THR A 199 9.33 3.49 22.15
C THR A 199 10.60 3.83 21.37
N TRP A 200 10.48 4.33 20.14
CA TRP A 200 11.61 4.57 19.24
C TRP A 200 12.13 6.01 19.37
N PRO A 201 13.40 6.28 19.00
CA PRO A 201 14.01 7.61 19.07
C PRO A 201 13.57 8.52 17.89
N ILE A 202 12.26 8.67 17.73
CA ILE A 202 11.58 9.45 16.69
C ILE A 202 10.78 10.59 17.30
N GLN A 203 10.48 11.61 16.50
CA GLN A 203 9.80 12.82 16.98
C GLN A 203 8.37 12.96 16.46
N ALA A 204 7.99 12.22 15.42
CA ALA A 204 6.62 12.17 14.93
C ALA A 204 6.33 10.83 14.23
N LEU A 205 5.06 10.42 14.27
CA LEU A 205 4.54 9.29 13.54
C LEU A 205 3.81 9.81 12.29
N GLY A 206 4.26 9.39 11.12
CA GLY A 206 3.62 9.73 9.85
C GLY A 206 2.68 8.62 9.36
N VAL A 207 1.70 9.01 8.57
CA VAL A 207 0.86 8.11 7.78
C VAL A 207 0.76 8.65 6.37
N ASN A 208 1.25 7.90 5.39
CA ASN A 208 1.27 8.34 4.01
C ASN A 208 1.02 7.22 3.00
N CYS A 209 0.61 7.64 1.79
CA CYS A 209 0.41 6.77 0.63
C CYS A 209 -0.65 5.67 0.83
N ALA A 210 -0.82 4.84 -0.20
CA ALA A 210 -1.80 3.75 -0.37
C ALA A 210 -3.28 4.16 -0.28
N LEU A 211 -3.67 4.86 0.78
CA LEU A 211 -5.03 5.32 1.03
C LEU A 211 -5.26 6.75 0.54
N GLY A 212 -6.48 7.00 0.09
CA GLY A 212 -6.99 8.35 -0.13
C GLY A 212 -7.32 9.08 1.18
N PRO A 213 -7.85 10.31 1.09
CA PRO A 213 -8.06 11.17 2.25
C PRO A 213 -8.97 10.59 3.33
N ARG A 214 -10.02 9.85 2.92
CA ARG A 214 -10.92 9.19 3.87
C ARG A 214 -10.23 8.09 4.68
N GLY A 215 -9.52 7.17 4.01
CA GLY A 215 -8.84 6.08 4.69
C GLY A 215 -7.74 6.57 5.63
N ILE A 216 -6.99 7.60 5.23
CA ILE A 216 -6.00 8.23 6.15
C ILE A 216 -6.68 8.90 7.34
N LEU A 217 -7.86 9.52 7.16
CA LEU A 217 -8.62 10.07 8.29
C LEU A 217 -8.99 8.98 9.29
N ASP A 218 -9.50 7.83 8.83
CA ASP A 218 -9.87 6.72 9.71
C ASP A 218 -8.64 6.19 10.48
N VAL A 219 -7.46 6.13 9.84
CA VAL A 219 -6.20 5.75 10.49
C VAL A 219 -5.75 6.80 11.53
N VAL A 220 -5.84 8.09 11.19
CA VAL A 220 -5.48 9.18 12.12
C VAL A 220 -6.39 9.19 13.33
N GLU A 221 -7.70 9.03 13.15
CA GLU A 221 -8.68 8.97 14.26
C GLU A 221 -8.36 7.85 15.24
N SER A 222 -7.84 6.72 14.75
CA SER A 222 -7.35 5.63 15.61
C SER A 222 -6.04 6.02 16.31
N LEU A 223 -5.04 6.51 15.57
CA LEU A 223 -3.69 6.73 16.10
C LEU A 223 -3.61 7.85 17.14
N VAL A 224 -4.36 8.94 16.98
CA VAL A 224 -4.34 10.08 17.92
C VAL A 224 -4.79 9.70 19.34
N GLN A 225 -5.49 8.57 19.49
CA GLN A 225 -5.91 8.02 20.79
C GLN A 225 -4.88 7.06 21.41
N LEU A 226 -3.85 6.66 20.65
CA LEU A 226 -2.96 5.54 20.97
C LEU A 226 -1.51 5.96 21.22
N THR A 227 -1.15 7.22 20.95
CA THR A 227 0.20 7.74 21.13
C THR A 227 0.23 9.24 21.37
N ASP A 228 1.22 9.70 22.14
CA ASP A 228 1.52 11.13 22.33
C ASP A 228 2.42 11.71 21.23
N LEU A 229 2.92 10.87 20.32
CA LEU A 229 3.71 11.33 19.18
C LEU A 229 2.84 12.22 18.28
N PRO A 230 3.37 13.38 17.84
CA PRO A 230 2.74 14.18 16.79
C PRO A 230 2.43 13.32 15.55
N ILE A 231 1.19 13.40 15.06
CA ILE A 231 0.74 12.68 13.87
C ILE A 231 0.88 13.57 12.63
N ILE A 232 1.50 13.04 11.58
CA ILE A 232 1.63 13.69 10.27
C ILE A 232 0.87 12.86 9.23
N ALA A 233 -0.01 13.49 8.44
CA ALA A 233 -0.89 12.80 7.51
C ALA A 233 -0.71 13.30 6.07
N GLN A 234 -0.33 12.40 5.16
CA GLN A 234 -0.06 12.72 3.75
C GLN A 234 -0.80 11.71 2.83
N PRO A 235 -2.13 11.87 2.64
CA PRO A 235 -2.92 11.00 1.78
C PRO A 235 -2.56 11.11 0.30
N ASN A 236 -2.83 10.04 -0.45
CA ASN A 236 -2.88 10.12 -1.91
C ASN A 236 -4.07 11.00 -2.35
N ALA A 237 -4.03 11.51 -3.57
CA ALA A 237 -5.19 12.13 -4.22
C ALA A 237 -6.22 11.08 -4.66
N GLY A 238 -6.70 10.28 -3.71
CA GLY A 238 -7.57 9.13 -3.92
C GLY A 238 -6.79 7.87 -4.30
N TYR A 239 -7.53 6.86 -4.75
CA TYR A 239 -6.93 5.62 -5.22
C TYR A 239 -6.41 5.79 -6.65
N PRO A 240 -5.24 5.22 -6.99
CA PRO A 240 -4.75 5.21 -8.36
C PRO A 240 -5.73 4.45 -9.25
N GLN A 241 -6.10 5.04 -10.39
CA GLN A 241 -6.90 4.38 -11.41
C GLN A 241 -6.09 4.25 -12.70
N VAL A 242 -6.22 3.12 -13.39
CA VAL A 242 -5.60 2.97 -14.71
C VAL A 242 -6.61 3.38 -15.77
N VAL A 243 -6.33 4.49 -16.45
CA VAL A 243 -7.13 5.01 -17.57
C VAL A 243 -6.22 5.07 -18.79
N ASP A 244 -6.58 4.34 -19.85
CA ASP A 244 -5.78 4.23 -21.09
C ASP A 244 -4.31 3.87 -20.85
N GLY A 245 -4.05 2.96 -19.89
CA GLY A 245 -2.70 2.51 -19.53
C GLY A 245 -1.88 3.52 -18.72
N ARG A 246 -2.49 4.63 -18.28
CA ARG A 246 -1.88 5.63 -17.41
C ARG A 246 -2.46 5.54 -16.01
N THR A 247 -1.61 5.63 -14.99
CA THR A 247 -2.07 5.78 -13.61
C THR A 247 -2.48 7.22 -13.35
N ILE A 248 -3.76 7.45 -13.06
CA ILE A 248 -4.36 8.76 -12.81
C ILE A 248 -4.99 8.77 -11.43
N PHE A 249 -4.91 9.92 -10.76
CA PHE A 249 -5.56 10.19 -9.49
C PHE A 249 -6.70 11.19 -9.74
N LEU A 250 -7.95 10.76 -9.53
CA LEU A 250 -9.14 11.53 -9.92
C LEU A 250 -9.73 12.40 -8.80
N THR A 251 -9.01 12.59 -7.69
CA THR A 251 -9.52 13.40 -6.59
C THR A 251 -9.33 14.90 -6.85
N GLY A 252 -10.38 15.68 -6.62
CA GLY A 252 -10.35 17.13 -6.76
C GLY A 252 -9.64 17.85 -5.61
N SER A 253 -9.15 19.07 -5.88
CA SER A 253 -8.42 19.89 -4.90
C SER A 253 -9.25 20.27 -3.67
N GLU A 254 -10.53 20.56 -3.85
CA GLU A 254 -11.44 20.91 -2.75
C GLU A 254 -11.62 19.74 -1.78
N TYR A 255 -11.79 18.52 -2.29
CA TYR A 255 -11.90 17.31 -1.46
C TYR A 255 -10.62 17.08 -0.64
N MET A 256 -9.45 17.24 -1.26
CA MET A 256 -8.18 17.16 -0.54
C MET A 256 -8.06 18.21 0.57
N ALA A 257 -8.45 19.46 0.29
CA ALA A 257 -8.40 20.56 1.24
C ALA A 257 -9.39 20.37 2.41
N GLU A 258 -10.60 19.87 2.11
CA GLU A 258 -11.58 19.55 3.13
C GLU A 258 -11.04 18.50 4.10
N TYR A 259 -10.42 17.43 3.59
CA TYR A 259 -9.85 16.40 4.43
C TYR A 259 -8.59 16.85 5.17
N ALA A 260 -7.76 17.73 4.59
CA ALA A 260 -6.65 18.34 5.34
C ALA A 260 -7.18 19.08 6.59
N ARG A 261 -8.30 19.81 6.45
CA ARG A 261 -8.97 20.43 7.60
C ARG A 261 -9.50 19.40 8.60
N ARG A 262 -10.16 18.34 8.13
CA ARG A 262 -10.68 17.27 9.01
C ARG A 262 -9.54 16.56 9.76
N LEU A 263 -8.44 16.24 9.09
CA LEU A 263 -7.24 15.64 9.69
C LEU A 263 -6.67 16.52 10.79
N ALA A 264 -6.50 17.81 10.51
CA ALA A 264 -6.07 18.79 11.50
C ALA A 264 -7.02 18.89 12.70
N GLN A 265 -8.34 18.95 12.46
CA GLN A 265 -9.36 18.96 13.52
C GLN A 265 -9.36 17.69 14.37
N LYS A 266 -8.95 16.54 13.81
CA LYS A 266 -8.84 15.28 14.53
C LYS A 266 -7.52 15.10 15.28
N GLY A 267 -6.58 16.04 15.15
CA GLY A 267 -5.33 16.05 15.92
C GLY A 267 -4.07 15.77 15.10
N ALA A 268 -4.15 15.68 13.76
CA ALA A 268 -2.94 15.70 12.95
C ALA A 268 -2.24 17.06 13.06
N LEU A 269 -0.95 17.05 13.38
CA LEU A 269 -0.12 18.25 13.54
C LEU A 269 0.73 18.53 12.29
N GLY A 270 0.84 17.57 11.38
CA GLY A 270 1.29 17.82 10.01
C GLY A 270 0.27 17.29 9.02
N VAL A 271 0.03 18.04 7.94
CA VAL A 271 -0.82 17.61 6.83
C VAL A 271 -0.13 17.94 5.52
N GLY A 272 -0.28 17.11 4.50
CA GLY A 272 0.25 17.35 3.16
C GLY A 272 -0.35 16.40 2.15
N GLY A 273 0.42 16.04 1.14
CA GLY A 273 -0.01 15.10 0.10
C GLY A 273 1.04 14.04 -0.24
N CYS A 274 0.58 12.92 -0.76
CA CYS A 274 1.42 11.89 -1.39
C CYS A 274 1.00 11.75 -2.86
N CYS A 275 1.05 10.55 -3.45
CA CYS A 275 0.83 10.32 -4.89
C CYS A 275 -0.45 10.98 -5.43
N GLY A 276 -0.34 11.63 -6.58
CA GLY A 276 -1.45 12.36 -7.22
C GLY A 276 -1.69 13.78 -6.71
N THR A 277 -1.10 14.19 -5.59
CA THR A 277 -1.31 15.53 -5.05
C THR A 277 -0.47 16.58 -5.77
N THR A 278 -1.07 17.73 -6.07
CA THR A 278 -0.45 18.79 -6.89
C THR A 278 -0.28 20.08 -6.10
N PRO A 279 0.54 21.05 -6.57
CA PRO A 279 0.66 22.37 -5.96
C PRO A 279 -0.69 23.09 -5.81
N LYS A 280 -1.61 22.89 -6.76
CA LYS A 280 -2.98 23.42 -6.65
C LYS A 280 -3.69 22.88 -5.41
N MET A 281 -3.56 21.59 -5.11
CA MET A 281 -4.16 20.98 -3.93
C MET A 281 -3.54 21.53 -2.64
N ILE A 282 -2.21 21.67 -2.58
CA ILE A 282 -1.52 22.25 -1.43
C ILE A 282 -1.97 23.70 -1.17
N LYS A 283 -2.18 24.48 -2.24
CA LYS A 283 -2.71 25.84 -2.13
C LYS A 283 -4.12 25.88 -1.53
N GLU A 284 -5.01 24.99 -1.96
CA GLU A 284 -6.36 24.87 -1.39
C GLU A 284 -6.31 24.40 0.07
N MET A 285 -5.46 23.41 0.39
CA MET A 285 -5.23 22.97 1.78
C MET A 285 -4.79 24.14 2.65
N ARG A 286 -3.86 24.98 2.18
CA ARG A 286 -3.41 26.18 2.90
C ARG A 286 -4.57 27.12 3.22
N VAL A 287 -5.47 27.35 2.27
CA VAL A 287 -6.65 28.20 2.48
C VAL A 287 -7.55 27.61 3.57
N PHE A 288 -7.84 26.31 3.51
CA PHE A 288 -8.70 25.65 4.48
C PHE A 288 -8.09 25.62 5.89
N LEU A 289 -6.77 25.40 5.99
CA LEU A 289 -6.07 25.34 7.28
C LEU A 289 -6.00 26.70 8.00
N ARG A 290 -6.04 27.83 7.28
CA ARG A 290 -6.12 29.17 7.91
C ARG A 290 -7.38 29.37 8.74
N SER A 291 -8.44 28.64 8.43
CA SER A 291 -9.72 28.70 9.18
C SER A 291 -9.69 27.92 10.50
N ILE A 292 -8.62 27.17 10.76
CA ILE A 292 -8.45 26.40 11.98
C ILE A 292 -7.69 27.27 12.97
N SER A 293 -8.40 27.83 13.96
CA SER A 293 -7.74 28.44 15.12
C SER A 293 -6.84 27.41 15.81
N PRO A 294 -5.71 27.81 16.43
CA PRO A 294 -4.95 26.93 17.31
C PRO A 294 -5.79 26.64 18.57
N ALA A 295 -6.80 25.80 18.43
CA ALA A 295 -7.78 25.51 19.45
C ALA A 295 -7.48 24.13 20.03
N HIS A 296 -6.97 24.16 21.26
CA HIS A 296 -7.09 23.12 22.29
C HIS A 296 -6.57 21.73 21.92
N ARG A 297 -5.29 21.48 22.24
CA ARG A 297 -4.98 20.27 23.00
C ARG A 297 -5.76 20.37 24.31
N GLY A 298 -6.96 19.79 24.36
CA GLY A 298 -7.40 19.23 25.63
C GLY A 298 -6.34 18.22 26.07
N PRO A 299 -6.02 18.09 27.36
CA PRO A 299 -5.21 16.96 27.82
C PRO A 299 -5.86 15.70 27.26
N ALA A 300 -5.07 14.85 26.60
CA ALA A 300 -5.53 13.52 26.25
C ALA A 300 -6.14 12.93 27.53
N PRO A 301 -7.37 12.40 27.51
CA PRO A 301 -7.87 11.70 28.68
C PRO A 301 -6.84 10.63 28.99
N VAL A 302 -6.40 10.59 30.25
CA VAL A 302 -5.74 9.40 30.81
C VAL A 302 -6.80 8.32 30.74
N VAL A 303 -6.85 7.62 29.60
CA VAL A 303 -7.56 6.36 29.50
C VAL A 303 -6.64 5.40 30.24
N ALA A 304 -6.94 5.22 31.52
CA ALA A 304 -6.61 3.99 32.22
C ALA A 304 -6.82 2.85 31.24
N SER A 305 -5.82 1.96 31.13
CA SER A 305 -5.84 0.75 30.31
C SER A 305 -7.29 0.31 30.09
N PRO A 306 -7.80 0.25 28.84
CA PRO A 306 -9.08 -0.37 28.63
C PRO A 306 -8.87 -1.84 28.98
N GLU A 307 -9.23 -2.20 30.21
CA GLU A 307 -9.78 -3.50 30.52
C GLU A 307 -10.83 -3.77 29.45
N ASP A 308 -10.48 -4.73 28.58
CA ASP A 308 -11.40 -5.43 27.69
C ASP A 308 -12.51 -4.57 27.10
N ALA A 309 -12.13 -3.52 26.37
CA ALA A 309 -12.96 -3.05 25.27
C ALA A 309 -13.00 -4.22 24.28
N LYS A 310 -14.07 -5.02 24.37
CA LYS A 310 -14.44 -6.07 23.42
C LYS A 310 -14.49 -5.45 22.02
N THR A 311 -13.32 -5.39 21.40
CA THR A 311 -13.17 -5.56 19.98
C THR A 311 -13.96 -6.83 19.71
N GLU A 312 -15.01 -6.76 18.89
CA GLU A 312 -15.46 -7.97 18.24
C GLU A 312 -14.19 -8.58 17.62
N GLN A 313 -13.80 -9.72 18.17
CA GLN A 313 -12.70 -10.49 17.64
C GLN A 313 -13.00 -10.67 16.15
N PRO A 314 -11.99 -10.56 15.24
CA PRO A 314 -12.15 -11.21 13.94
C PRO A 314 -12.61 -12.61 14.28
N THR A 315 -13.84 -12.97 13.88
CA THR A 315 -14.57 -14.14 14.40
C THR A 315 -13.56 -15.25 14.58
N GLY A 316 -13.24 -15.56 15.84
CA GLY A 316 -12.12 -16.39 16.24
C GLY A 316 -12.34 -17.85 15.90
N GLU A 317 -12.84 -18.13 14.71
CA GLU A 317 -12.72 -19.44 14.11
C GLU A 317 -11.25 -19.60 13.77
N LEU A 318 -10.55 -20.33 14.65
CA LEU A 318 -9.33 -21.02 14.26
C LEU A 318 -9.58 -21.63 12.87
N PRO A 319 -8.70 -21.40 11.88
CA PRO A 319 -8.91 -21.97 10.56
C PRO A 319 -9.09 -23.47 10.71
N VAL A 320 -10.29 -23.96 10.35
CA VAL A 320 -10.68 -25.38 10.51
C VAL A 320 -9.49 -26.23 10.05
N PRO A 321 -8.95 -27.15 10.88
CA PRO A 321 -7.81 -27.96 10.49
C PRO A 321 -8.07 -28.65 9.15
N ALA A 322 -7.07 -28.78 8.28
CA ALA A 322 -7.27 -29.35 6.94
C ALA A 322 -7.91 -30.76 6.97
N ALA A 323 -7.69 -31.52 8.05
CA ALA A 323 -8.32 -32.82 8.29
C ALA A 323 -9.85 -32.76 8.54
N GLU A 324 -10.34 -31.61 9.02
CA GLU A 324 -11.75 -31.34 9.34
C GLU A 324 -12.49 -30.57 8.23
N ARG A 325 -11.79 -30.22 7.15
CA ARG A 325 -12.37 -29.58 5.95
C ARG A 325 -12.99 -30.61 4.99
N THR A 326 -12.99 -30.29 3.70
CA THR A 326 -13.41 -31.17 2.61
C THR A 326 -12.63 -32.48 2.58
N GLU A 327 -13.20 -33.50 1.95
CA GLU A 327 -12.53 -34.80 1.79
C GLU A 327 -11.26 -34.65 0.95
N PHE A 328 -11.26 -33.77 -0.06
CA PHE A 328 -10.06 -33.43 -0.82
C PHE A 328 -8.97 -32.82 0.06
N ALA A 329 -9.31 -31.85 0.92
CA ALA A 329 -8.36 -31.25 1.85
C ALA A 329 -7.81 -32.27 2.87
N ARG A 330 -8.66 -33.17 3.37
CA ARG A 330 -8.26 -34.24 4.29
C ARG A 330 -7.28 -35.23 3.64
N ARG A 331 -7.53 -35.63 2.38
CA ARG A 331 -6.61 -36.51 1.64
C ARG A 331 -5.24 -35.88 1.46
N ILE A 332 -5.19 -34.61 1.03
CA ILE A 332 -3.93 -33.86 0.91
C ILE A 332 -3.22 -33.78 2.26
N ALA A 333 -3.94 -33.41 3.34
CA ALA A 333 -3.36 -33.26 4.66
C ALA A 333 -2.80 -34.57 5.25
N SER A 334 -3.39 -35.71 4.89
CA SER A 334 -2.91 -37.04 5.29
C SER A 334 -1.75 -37.56 4.44
N GLY A 335 -1.25 -36.78 3.48
CA GLY A 335 -0.16 -37.17 2.59
C GLY A 335 -0.56 -38.16 1.49
N LYS A 336 -1.86 -38.36 1.22
CA LYS A 336 -2.31 -39.16 0.07
C LYS A 336 -2.03 -38.41 -1.22
N PHE A 337 -1.50 -39.12 -2.21
CA PHE A 337 -1.42 -38.61 -3.57
C PHE A 337 -2.83 -38.45 -4.14
N CYS A 338 -3.17 -37.24 -4.58
CA CYS A 338 -4.49 -36.90 -5.11
C CYS A 338 -4.39 -36.52 -6.59
N VAL A 339 -5.33 -37.00 -7.40
CA VAL A 339 -5.45 -36.70 -8.83
C VAL A 339 -6.57 -35.70 -9.05
N SER A 340 -6.21 -34.56 -9.66
CA SER A 340 -7.15 -33.53 -10.11
C SER A 340 -7.16 -33.46 -11.62
N VAL A 341 -8.33 -33.37 -12.23
CA VAL A 341 -8.48 -33.21 -13.69
C VAL A 341 -9.25 -31.94 -14.00
N GLU A 342 -8.72 -31.14 -14.91
CA GLU A 342 -9.37 -29.91 -15.38
C GLU A 342 -10.51 -30.22 -16.34
N LEU A 343 -11.67 -29.65 -16.05
CA LEU A 343 -12.86 -29.65 -16.89
C LEU A 343 -13.13 -28.24 -17.39
N ASP A 344 -13.13 -28.14 -18.71
CA ASP A 344 -13.48 -26.95 -19.46
C ASP A 344 -15.00 -26.72 -19.38
N PRO A 345 -15.50 -25.56 -18.89
CA PRO A 345 -16.93 -25.30 -18.93
C PRO A 345 -17.46 -25.20 -20.36
N PRO A 346 -18.74 -25.54 -20.61
CA PRO A 346 -19.31 -25.41 -21.95
C PRO A 346 -19.39 -23.94 -22.38
N ARG A 347 -19.29 -23.70 -23.70
CA ARG A 347 -19.48 -22.36 -24.30
C ARG A 347 -20.94 -21.87 -24.28
N GLY A 348 -21.88 -22.73 -23.90
CA GLY A 348 -23.31 -22.42 -23.88
C GLY A 348 -24.01 -23.04 -22.68
N ILE A 349 -25.34 -23.08 -22.72
CA ILE A 349 -26.17 -23.46 -21.56
C ILE A 349 -26.23 -24.97 -21.26
N ASN A 350 -25.72 -25.84 -22.14
CA ASN A 350 -25.83 -27.28 -21.99
C ASN A 350 -24.61 -27.87 -21.25
N PRO A 351 -24.76 -28.36 -19.99
CA PRO A 351 -23.66 -28.91 -19.20
C PRO A 351 -23.43 -30.41 -19.40
N HIS A 352 -24.24 -31.09 -20.22
CA HIS A 352 -24.34 -32.56 -20.26
C HIS A 352 -22.98 -33.26 -20.40
N ARG A 353 -22.19 -32.87 -21.41
CA ARG A 353 -20.86 -33.47 -21.65
C ARG A 353 -19.89 -33.26 -20.49
N ALA A 354 -19.89 -32.08 -19.87
CA ALA A 354 -19.00 -31.77 -18.76
C ALA A 354 -19.37 -32.58 -17.51
N VAL A 355 -20.68 -32.73 -17.23
CA VAL A 355 -21.18 -33.55 -16.13
C VAL A 355 -20.90 -35.04 -16.36
N GLU A 356 -21.16 -35.56 -17.56
CA GLU A 356 -20.85 -36.96 -17.89
C GLU A 356 -19.35 -37.25 -17.82
N GLY A 357 -18.53 -36.29 -18.27
CA GLY A 357 -17.08 -36.33 -18.13
C GLY A 357 -16.67 -36.43 -16.66
N ALA A 358 -17.23 -35.59 -15.79
CA ALA A 358 -16.99 -35.67 -14.34
C ALA A 358 -17.39 -37.04 -13.76
N ALA A 359 -18.52 -37.61 -14.19
CA ALA A 359 -18.98 -38.93 -13.76
C ALA A 359 -18.08 -40.08 -14.26
N LEU A 360 -17.50 -39.95 -15.45
CA LEU A 360 -16.51 -40.90 -15.98
C LEU A 360 -15.21 -40.82 -15.17
N LEU A 361 -14.72 -39.60 -14.92
CA LEU A 361 -13.50 -39.35 -14.14
C LEU A 361 -13.64 -39.87 -12.72
N TYR A 362 -14.80 -39.66 -12.09
CA TYR A 362 -15.10 -40.21 -10.77
C TYR A 362 -14.97 -41.75 -10.76
N ARG A 363 -15.59 -42.42 -11.74
CA ARG A 363 -15.53 -43.89 -11.88
C ARG A 363 -14.13 -44.41 -12.17
N ALA A 364 -13.28 -43.59 -12.79
CA ALA A 364 -11.88 -43.90 -13.05
C ALA A 364 -10.96 -43.65 -11.84
N GLY A 365 -11.49 -43.15 -10.72
CA GLY A 365 -10.73 -42.92 -9.48
C GLY A 365 -10.09 -41.52 -9.37
N VAL A 366 -10.55 -40.54 -10.15
CA VAL A 366 -10.14 -39.13 -9.97
C VAL A 366 -10.72 -38.58 -8.67
N ASP A 367 -9.88 -37.93 -7.86
CA ASP A 367 -10.25 -37.44 -6.53
C ASP A 367 -11.10 -36.17 -6.58
N VAL A 368 -10.79 -35.26 -7.51
CA VAL A 368 -11.47 -33.98 -7.66
C VAL A 368 -11.44 -33.53 -9.12
N VAL A 369 -12.48 -32.81 -9.55
CA VAL A 369 -12.43 -32.09 -10.84
C VAL A 369 -12.24 -30.60 -10.59
N ASN A 370 -11.27 -29.99 -11.27
CA ASN A 370 -11.12 -28.54 -11.24
C ASN A 370 -11.83 -27.93 -12.45
N ILE A 371 -12.52 -26.80 -12.26
CA ILE A 371 -13.37 -26.20 -13.28
C ILE A 371 -12.84 -24.82 -13.60
N ALA A 372 -12.34 -24.66 -14.83
CA ALA A 372 -11.65 -23.46 -15.27
C ALA A 372 -12.59 -22.25 -15.43
N ASP A 373 -12.09 -21.05 -15.08
CA ASP A 373 -12.82 -19.79 -15.23
C ASP A 373 -12.33 -19.04 -16.47
N GLY A 374 -13.12 -19.09 -17.55
CA GLY A 374 -12.80 -18.42 -18.81
C GLY A 374 -11.39 -18.69 -19.38
N PRO A 375 -10.95 -19.96 -19.51
CA PRO A 375 -9.62 -20.29 -20.02
C PRO A 375 -9.39 -19.68 -21.40
N ARG A 376 -8.20 -19.08 -21.61
CA ARG A 376 -7.82 -18.32 -22.82
C ARG A 376 -8.73 -17.11 -23.11
N ALA A 377 -9.32 -16.51 -22.07
CA ALA A 377 -10.19 -15.33 -22.19
C ALA A 377 -11.39 -15.54 -23.13
N VAL A 378 -12.02 -16.72 -23.06
CA VAL A 378 -13.25 -17.06 -23.82
C VAL A 378 -14.43 -17.16 -22.88
N ALA A 379 -15.55 -16.53 -23.24
CA ALA A 379 -16.81 -16.63 -22.50
C ALA A 379 -17.34 -18.08 -22.48
N ARG A 380 -17.58 -18.60 -21.28
CA ARG A 380 -18.11 -19.94 -21.01
C ARG A 380 -19.05 -19.88 -19.81
N MET A 381 -19.78 -20.97 -19.56
CA MET A 381 -20.56 -21.14 -18.33
C MET A 381 -19.69 -20.88 -17.10
N GLY A 382 -20.21 -20.11 -16.14
CA GLY A 382 -19.47 -19.77 -14.93
C GLY A 382 -19.07 -21.01 -14.12
N PRO A 383 -17.86 -21.04 -13.54
CA PRO A 383 -17.31 -22.22 -12.90
C PRO A 383 -18.15 -22.63 -11.67
N THR A 384 -18.61 -21.69 -10.85
CA THR A 384 -19.50 -21.92 -9.70
C THR A 384 -20.78 -22.67 -10.09
N ALA A 385 -21.39 -22.30 -11.23
CA ALA A 385 -22.61 -22.93 -11.71
C ALA A 385 -22.35 -24.36 -12.17
N LEU A 386 -21.29 -24.59 -12.95
CA LEU A 386 -20.94 -25.94 -13.38
C LEU A 386 -20.54 -26.83 -12.19
N SER A 387 -19.82 -26.29 -11.21
CA SER A 387 -19.44 -27.00 -9.99
C SER A 387 -20.67 -27.50 -9.23
N GLN A 388 -21.70 -26.67 -9.08
CA GLN A 388 -22.98 -27.10 -8.50
C GLN A 388 -23.67 -28.18 -9.33
N LEU A 389 -23.69 -28.01 -10.64
CA LEU A 389 -24.31 -28.96 -11.56
C LEU A 389 -23.61 -30.34 -11.55
N VAL A 390 -22.30 -30.37 -11.35
CA VAL A 390 -21.51 -31.61 -11.17
C VAL A 390 -21.80 -32.23 -9.82
N ARG A 391 -21.69 -31.48 -8.71
CA ARG A 391 -21.94 -31.99 -7.36
C ARG A 391 -23.36 -32.55 -7.19
N ASN A 392 -24.37 -31.90 -7.78
CA ASN A 392 -25.75 -32.39 -7.67
C ASN A 392 -26.00 -33.70 -8.43
N ARG A 393 -25.22 -34.00 -9.47
CA ARG A 393 -25.41 -35.18 -10.33
C ARG A 393 -24.39 -36.28 -10.07
N VAL A 394 -23.28 -35.93 -9.43
CA VAL A 394 -22.20 -36.83 -9.02
C VAL A 394 -21.87 -36.52 -7.55
N PRO A 395 -22.76 -36.86 -6.59
CA PRO A 395 -22.71 -36.38 -5.21
C PRO A 395 -21.42 -36.63 -4.40
N PRO A 396 -20.62 -37.69 -4.66
CA PRO A 396 -19.33 -37.83 -3.98
C PRO A 396 -18.19 -37.04 -4.63
N MET A 397 -18.37 -36.49 -5.83
CA MET A 397 -17.33 -35.74 -6.54
C MET A 397 -17.27 -34.30 -6.03
N GLU A 398 -16.15 -33.96 -5.40
CA GLU A 398 -15.83 -32.57 -5.08
C GLU A 398 -15.35 -31.81 -6.32
N THR A 399 -15.42 -30.48 -6.26
CA THR A 399 -14.94 -29.62 -7.34
C THR A 399 -14.01 -28.55 -6.80
N VAL A 400 -12.95 -28.22 -7.54
CA VAL A 400 -12.15 -27.00 -7.34
C VAL A 400 -12.65 -25.94 -8.30
N VAL A 401 -13.13 -24.81 -7.77
CA VAL A 401 -13.62 -23.69 -8.59
C VAL A 401 -12.41 -22.82 -8.92
N HIS A 402 -12.03 -22.70 -10.20
CA HIS A 402 -11.10 -21.64 -10.56
C HIS A 402 -11.81 -20.31 -10.42
N TYR A 403 -11.11 -19.33 -9.87
CA TYR A 403 -11.67 -18.01 -9.65
C TYR A 403 -10.75 -16.97 -10.26
N CYS A 404 -11.14 -16.47 -11.43
CA CYS A 404 -10.35 -15.53 -12.21
C CYS A 404 -10.51 -14.09 -11.67
N CYS A 405 -9.40 -13.48 -11.25
CA CYS A 405 -9.39 -12.13 -10.70
C CYS A 405 -9.45 -11.03 -11.79
N ARG A 406 -9.07 -11.36 -13.03
CA ARG A 406 -9.10 -10.44 -14.18
C ARG A 406 -10.45 -9.77 -14.40
N ASP A 407 -11.54 -10.53 -14.29
CA ASP A 407 -12.85 -10.13 -14.86
C ASP A 407 -13.77 -9.41 -13.86
N ARG A 408 -13.34 -9.26 -12.59
CA ARG A 408 -14.21 -8.79 -11.50
C ARG A 408 -13.52 -7.73 -10.65
N ASN A 409 -14.31 -6.82 -10.09
CA ASN A 409 -13.85 -5.89 -9.05
C ASN A 409 -13.90 -6.56 -7.67
N LEU A 410 -13.25 -5.98 -6.67
CA LEU A 410 -13.15 -6.56 -5.33
C LEU A 410 -14.53 -6.87 -4.72
N LEU A 411 -15.51 -5.98 -4.90
CA LEU A 411 -16.87 -6.18 -4.40
C LEU A 411 -17.55 -7.39 -5.05
N GLY A 412 -17.42 -7.54 -6.37
CA GLY A 412 -17.89 -8.71 -7.12
C GLY A 412 -17.22 -9.99 -6.64
N MET A 413 -15.92 -9.94 -6.34
CA MET A 413 -15.21 -11.10 -5.79
C MET A 413 -15.75 -11.52 -4.43
N GLN A 414 -15.99 -10.56 -3.54
CA GLN A 414 -16.56 -10.85 -2.22
C GLN A 414 -17.97 -11.44 -2.33
N MET A 415 -18.83 -10.86 -3.17
CA MET A 415 -20.19 -11.36 -3.39
C MET A 415 -20.20 -12.80 -3.91
N ASP A 416 -19.36 -13.10 -4.88
CA ASP A 416 -19.28 -14.44 -5.47
C ASP A 416 -18.71 -15.47 -4.48
N LEU A 417 -17.67 -15.11 -3.72
CA LEU A 417 -17.06 -16.01 -2.74
C LEU A 417 -18.01 -16.32 -1.58
N LEU A 418 -18.76 -15.32 -1.11
CA LEU A 418 -19.83 -15.52 -0.12
C LEU A 418 -20.90 -16.47 -0.70
N GLY A 419 -21.32 -16.26 -1.95
CA GLY A 419 -22.25 -17.15 -2.64
C GLY A 419 -21.72 -18.59 -2.79
N ALA A 420 -20.46 -18.75 -3.21
CA ALA A 420 -19.79 -20.04 -3.29
C ALA A 420 -19.74 -20.72 -1.92
N HIS A 421 -19.46 -19.96 -0.86
CA HIS A 421 -19.49 -20.47 0.50
C HIS A 421 -20.89 -20.97 0.89
N THR A 422 -21.95 -20.21 0.64
CA THR A 422 -23.34 -20.65 0.92
C THR A 422 -23.71 -21.91 0.13
N LEU A 423 -23.21 -22.05 -1.10
CA LEU A 423 -23.42 -23.22 -1.96
C LEU A 423 -22.57 -24.44 -1.55
N GLY A 424 -21.76 -24.34 -0.49
CA GLY A 424 -20.91 -25.44 -0.04
C GLY A 424 -19.68 -25.69 -0.93
N LEU A 425 -19.35 -24.76 -1.84
CA LEU A 425 -18.14 -24.83 -2.66
C LEU A 425 -16.98 -24.30 -1.82
N ARG A 426 -16.10 -25.19 -1.37
CA ARG A 426 -15.03 -24.89 -0.41
C ARG A 426 -13.64 -24.90 -1.01
N ASN A 427 -13.44 -25.60 -2.13
CA ASN A 427 -12.16 -25.67 -2.80
C ASN A 427 -12.12 -24.59 -3.89
N ILE A 428 -11.38 -23.51 -3.64
CA ILE A 428 -11.18 -22.40 -4.59
C ILE A 428 -9.73 -22.40 -5.06
N LEU A 429 -9.50 -22.31 -6.36
CA LEU A 429 -8.20 -22.00 -6.94
C LEU A 429 -8.21 -20.56 -7.44
N ALA A 430 -7.49 -19.68 -6.75
CA ALA A 430 -7.32 -18.29 -7.19
C ALA A 430 -6.44 -18.25 -8.45
N VAL A 431 -6.90 -17.55 -9.49
CA VAL A 431 -6.18 -17.41 -10.76
C VAL A 431 -6.17 -15.93 -11.15
N THR A 432 -4.99 -15.36 -11.42
CA THR A 432 -4.89 -13.95 -11.83
C THR A 432 -5.64 -13.71 -13.15
N GLY A 433 -5.51 -14.66 -14.09
CA GLY A 433 -6.20 -14.63 -15.38
C GLY A 433 -5.33 -14.07 -16.51
N ASP A 434 -5.49 -14.62 -17.70
CA ASP A 434 -4.78 -14.19 -18.91
C ASP A 434 -5.27 -12.82 -19.41
N PRO A 435 -4.41 -11.87 -19.82
CA PRO A 435 -4.87 -10.63 -20.45
C PRO A 435 -5.97 -10.81 -21.52
N PRO A 436 -7.07 -10.01 -21.52
CA PRO A 436 -8.21 -10.20 -22.43
C PRO A 436 -7.84 -10.19 -23.92
N LYS A 437 -6.74 -9.50 -24.26
CA LYS A 437 -6.18 -9.42 -25.61
C LYS A 437 -5.78 -10.78 -26.20
N MET A 438 -5.65 -11.82 -25.37
CA MET A 438 -5.37 -13.19 -25.82
C MET A 438 -6.63 -14.00 -26.18
N GLY A 439 -7.83 -13.44 -25.99
CA GLY A 439 -9.10 -14.10 -26.23
C GLY A 439 -9.87 -13.61 -27.46
N THR A 440 -11.09 -14.15 -27.64
CA THR A 440 -12.00 -13.81 -28.75
C THR A 440 -12.65 -12.43 -28.65
N TYR A 441 -12.49 -11.72 -27.53
CA TYR A 441 -13.06 -10.40 -27.28
C TYR A 441 -11.93 -9.39 -26.99
N PRO A 442 -11.20 -8.91 -28.01
CA PRO A 442 -10.02 -8.06 -27.83
C PRO A 442 -10.33 -6.70 -27.19
N ASN A 443 -11.59 -6.27 -27.23
CA ASN A 443 -12.06 -5.00 -26.65
C ASN A 443 -12.63 -5.17 -25.22
N ALA A 444 -12.62 -6.38 -24.65
CA ALA A 444 -13.07 -6.59 -23.28
C ALA A 444 -12.07 -5.96 -22.29
N THR A 445 -12.58 -5.14 -21.38
CA THR A 445 -11.80 -4.53 -20.31
C THR A 445 -11.57 -5.52 -19.18
N ALA A 446 -10.33 -5.71 -18.76
CA ALA A 446 -10.04 -6.36 -17.50
C ALA A 446 -10.17 -5.38 -16.34
N VAL A 447 -10.60 -5.87 -15.18
CA VAL A 447 -10.76 -5.10 -13.95
C VAL A 447 -9.47 -5.16 -13.11
N PHE A 448 -8.95 -6.36 -12.81
CA PHE A 448 -7.72 -6.58 -12.05
C PHE A 448 -7.59 -5.77 -10.74
N ASP A 449 -8.67 -5.63 -9.97
CA ASP A 449 -8.61 -4.95 -8.66
C ASP A 449 -7.60 -5.62 -7.72
N ILE A 450 -7.50 -6.96 -7.77
CA ILE A 450 -6.53 -7.78 -7.06
C ILE A 450 -6.07 -8.94 -7.96
N ASP A 451 -4.89 -9.51 -7.71
CA ASP A 451 -4.39 -10.71 -8.39
C ASP A 451 -4.65 -11.99 -7.56
N SER A 452 -4.22 -13.16 -8.02
CA SER A 452 -4.45 -14.42 -7.28
C SER A 452 -3.83 -14.43 -5.89
N ILE A 453 -2.69 -13.74 -5.70
CA ILE A 453 -2.01 -13.67 -4.40
C ILE A 453 -2.82 -12.76 -3.47
N GLY A 454 -3.27 -11.62 -3.98
CA GLY A 454 -4.21 -10.73 -3.29
C GLY A 454 -5.47 -11.47 -2.88
N LEU A 455 -6.10 -12.24 -3.78
CA LEU A 455 -7.30 -13.00 -3.48
C LEU A 455 -7.07 -14.06 -2.39
N ILE A 456 -5.93 -14.77 -2.42
CA ILE A 456 -5.56 -15.73 -1.36
C ILE A 456 -5.43 -15.04 -0.01
N SER A 457 -5.01 -13.78 0.05
CA SER A 457 -4.94 -13.05 1.31
C SER A 457 -6.31 -12.59 1.85
N PHE A 458 -7.35 -12.62 1.01
CA PHE A 458 -8.73 -12.26 1.37
C PHE A 458 -9.58 -13.46 1.83
N ILE A 459 -9.24 -14.69 1.42
CA ILE A 459 -9.95 -15.94 1.74
C ILE A 459 -9.24 -16.75 2.82
#